data_AF-A0A846E2R1-F1
#
_entry.id   AF-A0A846E2R1-F1
#
_cell.length_a   1.000
_cell.length_b   1.000
_cell.length_c   1.000
_cell.angle_alpha   90.00
_cell.angle_beta   90.00
_cell.angle_gamma   90.00
#
_symmetry.space_group_name_H-M   'P 1'
#
loop_
_entity.id
_entity.type
_entity.pdbx_description
1 polymer ?
#
loop_
_entity_poly.entity_id
_entity_poly.type
_entity_poly.pdbx_seq_one_letter_code
_entity_poly.pdbx_strand_id
1 'polypeptide(L)'
;YWRSHLGFTDSHRLMLDCATYLDDLSQSDRQVITLFPFDHLKPQKHAVNPDIHYRLLSKTTLADAGVQCPQYSTYNLHETELEQIPLPEQFPYLIKTSHGLSGEGTYIINNTSELNYCFAEIKKYRHINLLDTIIVSEFIQNVVQNYCVQFYLNKAGEITLIGTTSQLVTPEGNYLGGLIRYQEMDMSKFFEMIATLGQYAHQQGYFGVIGFDVLEDRDGQLYMIDANFRVNGSTPLCLQRHPLLEVGKSVAKYSSDYRMEGTLDSILTTFKAELDRKDFIILSALEKVKYGKIYTDIYGIVSGESLENMQEIEQKLQHQGLHCLT
;
A
#
# COMPACT_ATOMS: atom_id res chain seq x y z
N TYR A 1 -11.55 5.32 15.69
CA TYR A 1 -12.44 4.64 14.72
C TYR A 1 -12.88 3.26 15.21
N TRP A 2 -12.01 2.25 15.25
CA TRP A 2 -12.40 0.87 15.61
C TRP A 2 -13.08 0.71 16.98
N ARG A 3 -12.55 1.34 18.04
CA ARG A 3 -13.20 1.35 19.36
C ARG A 3 -14.59 2.00 19.34
N SER A 4 -14.75 3.09 18.61
CA SER A 4 -16.00 3.86 18.57
C SER A 4 -17.05 3.29 17.59
N HIS A 5 -16.66 2.49 16.60
CA HIS A 5 -17.55 2.00 15.54
C HIS A 5 -17.82 0.50 15.60
N LEU A 6 -16.90 -0.30 16.14
CA LEU A 6 -17.05 -1.75 16.25
C LEU A 6 -17.26 -2.25 17.68
N GLY A 7 -17.35 -1.34 18.66
CA GLY A 7 -17.55 -1.72 20.07
C GLY A 7 -16.41 -2.56 20.63
N PHE A 8 -15.19 -2.44 20.09
CA PHE A 8 -14.01 -3.15 20.61
C PHE A 8 -13.78 -2.76 22.07
N THR A 9 -14.10 -3.68 22.99
CA THR A 9 -13.63 -3.62 24.38
C THR A 9 -12.24 -4.25 24.45
N ASP A 10 -11.41 -3.84 25.41
CA ASP A 10 -10.05 -4.39 25.56
C ASP A 10 -10.04 -5.91 25.83
N SER A 11 -11.20 -6.53 26.11
CA SER A 11 -11.36 -7.99 26.24
C SER A 11 -11.16 -8.78 24.93
N HIS A 12 -11.15 -8.10 23.78
CA HIS A 12 -10.90 -8.72 22.47
C HIS A 12 -9.44 -8.61 22.03
N ARG A 13 -8.56 -8.06 22.89
CA ARG A 13 -7.12 -7.95 22.61
C ARG A 13 -6.42 -9.24 23.04
N LEU A 14 -5.74 -9.88 22.10
CA LEU A 14 -4.84 -10.98 22.36
C LEU A 14 -3.41 -10.48 22.21
N MET A 15 -2.58 -10.67 23.23
CA MET A 15 -1.13 -10.49 23.11
C MET A 15 -0.51 -11.85 22.81
N LEU A 16 0.22 -11.93 21.70
CA LEU A 16 0.96 -13.10 21.29
C LEU A 16 2.44 -12.77 21.26
N ASP A 17 3.26 -13.78 21.51
CA ASP A 17 4.71 -13.65 21.40
C ASP A 17 5.11 -13.57 19.92
N CYS A 18 5.93 -12.57 19.58
CA CYS A 18 6.30 -12.28 18.19
C CYS A 18 7.01 -13.46 17.49
N ALA A 19 7.71 -14.32 18.23
CA ALA A 19 8.43 -15.45 17.66
C ALA A 19 7.55 -16.67 17.42
N THR A 20 6.38 -16.77 18.08
CA THR A 20 5.54 -17.97 18.08
C THR A 20 4.09 -17.72 17.68
N TYR A 21 3.70 -16.47 17.39
CA TYR A 21 2.29 -16.12 17.14
C TYR A 21 1.64 -16.91 16.00
N LEU A 22 2.38 -17.28 14.94
CA LEU A 22 1.83 -18.08 13.84
C LEU A 22 1.56 -19.53 14.26
N ASP A 23 2.41 -20.10 15.11
CA ASP A 23 2.20 -21.44 15.69
C ASP A 23 1.00 -21.43 16.63
N ASP A 24 0.92 -20.43 17.51
CA ASP A 24 -0.19 -20.24 18.44
C ASP A 24 -1.53 -20.08 17.69
N LEU A 25 -1.55 -19.24 16.65
CA LEU A 25 -2.72 -19.06 15.79
C LEU A 25 -3.08 -20.35 15.05
N SER A 26 -2.07 -21.11 14.61
CA SER A 26 -2.26 -22.41 13.96
C SER A 26 -2.91 -23.47 14.87
N GLN A 27 -2.78 -23.34 16.18
CA GLN A 27 -3.45 -24.22 17.15
C GLN A 27 -4.77 -23.63 17.69
N SER A 28 -5.05 -22.35 17.45
CA SER A 28 -6.28 -21.69 17.89
C SER A 28 -7.49 -22.04 17.03
N ASP A 29 -8.71 -21.86 17.52
CA ASP A 29 -9.95 -22.03 16.72
C ASP A 29 -10.28 -20.82 15.81
N ARG A 30 -9.39 -19.82 15.73
CA ARG A 30 -9.65 -18.57 15.01
C ARG A 30 -9.23 -18.67 13.56
N GLN A 31 -9.99 -18.03 12.68
CA GLN A 31 -9.52 -17.63 11.35
C GLN A 31 -9.03 -16.19 11.38
N VAL A 32 -8.03 -15.89 10.55
CA VAL A 32 -7.39 -14.58 10.48
C VAL A 32 -7.45 -14.02 9.06
N ILE A 33 -7.69 -12.71 8.98
CA ILE A 33 -7.50 -11.93 7.76
C ILE A 33 -6.08 -11.37 7.86
N THR A 34 -5.25 -11.68 6.88
CA THR A 34 -3.85 -11.27 6.83
C THR A 34 -3.64 -10.29 5.68
N LEU A 35 -2.60 -9.45 5.78
CA LEU A 35 -2.22 -8.57 4.67
C LEU A 35 -1.59 -9.36 3.52
N PHE A 36 -0.86 -10.41 3.87
CA PHE A 36 -0.21 -11.36 2.97
C PHE A 36 -0.46 -12.77 3.49
N PRO A 37 -0.49 -13.79 2.63
CA PRO A 37 -0.50 -15.17 3.08
C PRO A 37 0.82 -15.52 3.79
N PHE A 38 0.75 -16.37 4.81
CA PHE A 38 1.92 -16.83 5.56
C PHE A 38 2.10 -18.34 5.38
N ASP A 39 3.27 -18.76 4.89
CA ASP A 39 3.61 -20.18 4.74
C ASP A 39 3.60 -20.93 6.08
N HIS A 40 4.01 -20.25 7.15
CA HIS A 40 4.05 -20.80 8.51
C HIS A 40 2.70 -20.79 9.24
N LEU A 41 1.61 -20.37 8.58
CA LEU A 41 0.26 -20.44 9.13
C LEU A 41 -0.52 -21.56 8.44
N LYS A 42 -1.16 -22.44 9.22
CA LYS A 42 -1.97 -23.53 8.65
C LYS A 42 -3.00 -22.97 7.65
N PRO A 43 -3.14 -23.54 6.42
CA PRO A 43 -4.00 -22.98 5.39
C PRO A 43 -5.45 -22.70 5.83
N GLN A 44 -6.03 -23.56 6.67
CA GLN A 44 -7.41 -23.45 7.15
C GLN A 44 -7.64 -22.24 8.08
N LYS A 45 -6.56 -21.64 8.59
CA LYS A 45 -6.61 -20.44 9.44
C LYS A 45 -6.67 -19.15 8.64
N HIS A 46 -6.27 -19.17 7.38
CA HIS A 46 -6.46 -18.01 6.52
C HIS A 46 -7.94 -17.89 6.16
N ALA A 47 -8.49 -16.67 6.32
CA ALA A 47 -9.87 -16.39 5.95
C ALA A 47 -10.07 -16.44 4.42
N VAL A 48 -9.03 -16.11 3.66
CA VAL A 48 -8.93 -16.30 2.20
C VAL A 48 -7.94 -17.43 1.95
N ASN A 49 -8.19 -18.30 0.99
CA ASN A 49 -7.23 -19.35 0.64
C ASN A 49 -5.85 -18.72 0.33
N PRO A 50 -4.75 -19.18 0.98
CA PRO A 50 -3.47 -18.48 0.90
C PRO A 50 -2.86 -18.51 -0.51
N ASP A 51 -3.03 -19.59 -1.27
CA ASP A 51 -2.53 -19.69 -2.64
C ASP A 51 -3.30 -18.75 -3.59
N ILE A 52 -4.61 -18.63 -3.41
CA ILE A 52 -5.44 -17.64 -4.11
C ILE A 52 -4.95 -16.22 -3.76
N HIS A 53 -4.76 -15.93 -2.48
CA HIS A 53 -4.33 -14.61 -2.03
C HIS A 53 -2.95 -14.25 -2.58
N TYR A 54 -2.00 -15.19 -2.54
CA TYR A 54 -0.67 -15.01 -3.11
C TYR A 54 -0.75 -14.69 -4.61
N ARG A 55 -1.45 -15.52 -5.39
CA ARG A 55 -1.60 -15.31 -6.84
C ARG A 55 -2.23 -13.97 -7.17
N LEU A 56 -3.27 -13.56 -6.45
CA LEU A 56 -3.93 -12.27 -6.67
C LEU A 56 -2.99 -11.09 -6.41
N LEU A 57 -2.05 -11.21 -5.48
CA LEU A 57 -1.03 -10.18 -5.20
C LEU A 57 0.07 -10.10 -6.28
N SER A 58 0.10 -11.03 -7.23
CA SER A 58 1.02 -10.96 -8.37
C SER A 58 0.60 -9.84 -9.31
N LYS A 59 1.57 -9.04 -9.77
CA LYS A 59 1.35 -8.00 -10.79
C LYS A 59 0.88 -8.55 -12.13
N THR A 60 1.03 -9.85 -12.39
CA THR A 60 0.48 -10.51 -13.59
C THR A 60 -1.04 -10.54 -13.61
N THR A 61 -1.67 -10.42 -12.44
CA THR A 61 -3.13 -10.45 -12.24
C THR A 61 -3.88 -9.41 -13.06
N LEU A 62 -3.27 -8.28 -13.42
CA LEU A 62 -3.95 -7.21 -14.13
C LEU A 62 -4.42 -7.66 -15.53
N ALA A 63 -3.54 -8.30 -16.29
CA ALA A 63 -3.91 -8.87 -17.60
C ALA A 63 -4.95 -9.98 -17.45
N ASP A 64 -4.80 -10.86 -16.45
CA ASP A 64 -5.75 -11.95 -16.19
C ASP A 64 -7.15 -11.42 -15.84
N ALA A 65 -7.20 -10.30 -15.11
CA ALA A 65 -8.44 -9.62 -14.74
C ALA A 65 -9.08 -8.85 -15.91
N GLY A 66 -8.35 -8.63 -17.01
CA GLY A 66 -8.85 -7.90 -18.17
C GLY A 66 -9.07 -6.40 -17.92
N VAL A 67 -8.34 -5.81 -16.98
CA VAL A 67 -8.39 -4.36 -16.73
C VAL A 67 -7.52 -3.60 -17.72
N GLN A 68 -7.84 -2.33 -17.99
CA GLN A 68 -6.94 -1.46 -18.73
C GLN A 68 -5.68 -1.20 -17.91
N CYS A 69 -4.56 -1.79 -18.33
CA CYS A 69 -3.24 -1.65 -17.73
C CYS A 69 -2.20 -1.30 -18.82
N PRO A 70 -0.98 -0.89 -18.45
CA PRO A 70 0.11 -0.77 -19.42
C PRO A 70 0.33 -2.08 -20.17
N GLN A 71 0.74 -2.02 -21.43
CA GLN A 71 1.18 -3.16 -22.20
C GLN A 71 2.44 -3.76 -21.57
N TYR A 72 2.41 -5.06 -21.30
CA TYR A 72 3.55 -5.77 -20.73
C TYR A 72 3.64 -7.21 -21.23
N SER A 73 4.83 -7.79 -21.04
CA SER A 73 5.10 -9.22 -21.21
C SER A 73 5.68 -9.79 -19.93
N THR A 74 5.40 -11.06 -19.66
CA THR A 74 5.85 -11.78 -18.47
C THR A 74 6.83 -12.88 -18.85
N TYR A 75 7.90 -13.05 -18.07
CA TYR A 75 8.94 -14.04 -18.36
C TYR A 75 9.24 -14.86 -17.12
N ASN A 76 9.16 -16.18 -17.27
CA ASN A 76 9.59 -17.13 -16.24
C ASN A 76 11.11 -17.36 -16.35
N LEU A 77 11.85 -17.03 -15.30
CA LEU A 77 13.31 -17.10 -15.23
C LEU A 77 13.86 -18.54 -15.12
N HIS A 78 12.99 -19.54 -15.01
CA HIS A 78 13.36 -20.96 -15.18
C HIS A 78 13.30 -21.39 -16.65
N GLU A 79 12.56 -20.67 -17.48
CA GLU A 79 12.33 -21.00 -18.90
C GLU A 79 13.13 -20.10 -19.84
N THR A 80 13.35 -18.84 -19.43
CA THR A 80 14.08 -17.83 -20.21
C THR A 80 15.18 -17.23 -19.34
N GLU A 81 16.43 -17.33 -19.78
CA GLU A 81 17.54 -16.67 -19.09
C GLU A 81 17.40 -15.14 -19.18
N LEU A 82 17.77 -14.43 -18.12
CA LEU A 82 17.56 -12.99 -17.97
C LEU A 82 18.16 -12.18 -19.13
N GLU A 83 19.33 -12.58 -19.61
CA GLU A 83 20.03 -11.95 -20.74
C GLU A 83 19.39 -12.20 -22.11
N GLN A 84 18.45 -13.16 -22.20
CA GLN A 84 17.76 -13.53 -23.44
C GLN A 84 16.35 -12.93 -23.53
N ILE A 85 15.89 -12.25 -22.48
CA ILE A 85 14.57 -11.61 -22.47
C ILE A 85 14.55 -10.48 -23.51
N PRO A 86 13.57 -10.47 -24.44
CA PRO A 86 13.44 -9.40 -25.40
C PRO A 86 12.95 -8.12 -24.70
N LEU A 87 13.80 -7.09 -24.71
CA LEU A 87 13.53 -5.79 -24.11
C LEU A 87 13.11 -4.77 -25.19
N PRO A 88 12.31 -3.75 -24.84
CA PRO A 88 11.99 -2.66 -25.75
C PRO A 88 13.25 -1.97 -26.29
N GLU A 89 13.23 -1.57 -27.57
CA GLU A 89 14.36 -0.88 -28.21
C GLU A 89 14.58 0.54 -27.68
N GLN A 90 13.54 1.18 -27.15
CA GLN A 90 13.56 2.57 -26.72
C GLN A 90 13.28 2.68 -25.22
N PHE A 91 14.06 3.54 -24.55
CA PHE A 91 13.81 3.96 -23.17
C PHE A 91 12.78 5.11 -23.11
N PRO A 92 12.07 5.29 -21.98
CA PRO A 92 12.08 4.42 -20.81
C PRO A 92 11.09 3.25 -20.91
N TYR A 93 11.36 2.18 -20.16
CA TYR A 93 10.44 1.08 -19.89
C TYR A 93 10.60 0.61 -18.43
N LEU A 94 9.72 -0.29 -17.99
CA LEU A 94 9.72 -0.82 -16.63
C LEU A 94 10.10 -2.30 -16.64
N ILE A 95 10.92 -2.70 -15.67
CA ILE A 95 11.08 -4.10 -15.27
C ILE A 95 10.55 -4.24 -13.85
N LYS A 96 9.64 -5.20 -13.62
CA LYS A 96 9.03 -5.45 -12.30
C LYS A 96 9.16 -6.92 -11.91
N THR A 97 9.36 -7.20 -10.64
CA THR A 97 9.12 -8.52 -10.07
C THR A 97 7.62 -8.80 -9.99
N SER A 98 7.22 -10.07 -10.10
CA SER A 98 5.82 -10.49 -9.94
C SER A 98 5.21 -10.03 -8.61
N HIS A 99 5.96 -10.17 -7.52
CA HIS A 99 5.58 -9.74 -6.18
C HIS A 99 6.57 -8.71 -5.65
N GLY A 100 6.07 -7.72 -4.90
CA GLY A 100 6.89 -6.67 -4.29
C GLY A 100 6.01 -5.73 -3.46
N LEU A 101 6.63 -4.92 -2.61
CA LEU A 101 5.94 -3.99 -1.72
C LEU A 101 6.54 -2.60 -1.82
N SER A 102 5.70 -1.56 -1.88
CA SER A 102 6.12 -0.15 -1.80
C SER A 102 7.18 0.26 -2.84
N GLY A 103 7.09 -0.28 -4.06
CA GLY A 103 8.05 -0.02 -5.14
C GLY A 103 9.24 -0.99 -5.17
N GLU A 104 9.44 -1.81 -4.14
CA GLU A 104 10.47 -2.85 -4.17
C GLU A 104 10.25 -3.80 -5.36
N GLY A 105 11.33 -4.08 -6.08
CA GLY A 105 11.31 -4.89 -7.29
C GLY A 105 10.69 -4.18 -8.50
N THR A 106 10.48 -2.86 -8.46
CA THR A 106 10.09 -2.04 -9.63
C THR A 106 11.27 -1.17 -10.07
N TYR A 107 11.68 -1.30 -11.32
CA TYR A 107 12.83 -0.59 -11.89
C TYR A 107 12.39 0.20 -13.12
N ILE A 108 12.50 1.53 -13.05
CA ILE A 108 12.39 2.40 -14.22
C ILE A 108 13.74 2.34 -14.95
N ILE A 109 13.72 1.93 -16.21
CA ILE A 109 14.92 1.78 -17.03
C ILE A 109 14.97 2.93 -18.03
N ASN A 110 15.76 3.95 -17.73
CA ASN A 110 15.99 5.10 -18.60
C ASN A 110 17.24 4.95 -19.48
N ASN A 111 18.15 4.05 -19.10
CA ASN A 111 19.42 3.84 -19.78
C ASN A 111 20.01 2.45 -19.45
N THR A 112 21.07 2.09 -20.16
CA THR A 112 21.77 0.80 -19.99
C THR A 112 22.37 0.61 -18.58
N SER A 113 22.77 1.67 -17.88
CA SER A 113 23.33 1.55 -16.54
C SER A 113 22.26 1.09 -15.53
N GLU A 114 21.06 1.66 -15.61
CA GLU A 114 19.92 1.25 -14.79
C GLU A 114 19.46 -0.17 -15.11
N LEU A 115 19.50 -0.56 -16.39
CA LEU A 115 19.24 -1.95 -16.80
C LEU A 115 20.24 -2.93 -16.15
N ASN A 116 21.53 -2.62 -16.21
CA ASN A 116 22.57 -3.45 -15.61
C ASN A 116 22.40 -3.58 -14.10
N TYR A 117 22.02 -2.48 -13.43
CA TYR A 117 21.70 -2.50 -12.00
C TYR A 117 20.47 -3.38 -11.71
N CYS A 118 19.38 -3.19 -12.45
CA CYS A 118 18.18 -4.02 -12.34
C CYS A 118 18.49 -5.51 -12.48
N PHE A 119 19.30 -5.89 -13.48
CA PHE A 119 19.71 -7.28 -13.68
C PHE A 119 20.55 -7.82 -12.53
N ALA A 120 21.43 -7.00 -11.95
CA ALA A 120 22.19 -7.39 -10.78
C ALA A 120 21.28 -7.66 -9.57
N GLU A 121 20.26 -6.83 -9.34
CA GLU A 121 19.28 -7.05 -8.26
C GLU A 121 18.41 -8.29 -8.51
N ILE A 122 17.90 -8.49 -9.73
CA ILE A 122 17.12 -9.69 -10.10
C ILE A 122 17.93 -10.97 -9.84
N LYS A 123 19.22 -10.98 -10.17
CA LYS A 123 20.11 -12.12 -9.88
C LYS A 123 20.23 -12.42 -8.40
N LYS A 124 20.19 -11.40 -7.52
CA LYS A 124 20.18 -11.61 -6.06
C LYS A 124 18.91 -12.33 -5.62
N TYR A 125 17.73 -11.88 -6.07
CA TYR A 125 16.46 -12.53 -5.74
C TYR A 125 16.39 -13.97 -6.27
N ARG A 126 16.87 -14.21 -7.50
CA ARG A 126 16.94 -15.56 -8.09
C ARG A 126 17.87 -16.48 -7.31
N HIS A 127 19.03 -16.00 -6.87
CA HIS A 127 20.01 -16.79 -6.11
C HIS A 127 19.43 -17.35 -4.79
N ILE A 128 18.45 -16.66 -4.20
CA ILE A 128 17.77 -17.08 -2.96
C ILE A 128 16.37 -17.67 -3.21
N ASN A 129 16.03 -18.00 -4.46
CA ASN A 129 14.76 -18.60 -4.88
C ASN A 129 13.51 -17.79 -4.45
N LEU A 130 13.60 -16.45 -4.47
CA LEU A 130 12.48 -15.57 -4.15
C LEU A 130 11.80 -14.97 -5.39
N LEU A 131 12.27 -15.31 -6.60
CA LEU A 131 11.76 -14.71 -7.83
C LEU A 131 11.84 -15.67 -9.01
N ASP A 132 10.67 -16.04 -9.51
CA ASP A 132 10.53 -16.88 -10.71
C ASP A 132 10.06 -16.10 -11.93
N THR A 133 9.34 -15.00 -11.74
CA THR A 133 8.70 -14.27 -12.84
C THR A 133 8.97 -12.78 -12.76
N ILE A 134 9.39 -12.21 -13.89
CA ILE A 134 9.48 -10.76 -14.09
C ILE A 134 8.48 -10.29 -15.14
N ILE A 135 8.19 -9.01 -15.11
CA ILE A 135 7.31 -8.30 -16.04
C ILE A 135 8.12 -7.20 -16.70
N VAL A 136 8.11 -7.15 -18.03
CA VAL A 136 8.65 -6.05 -18.82
C VAL A 136 7.47 -5.26 -19.37
N SER A 137 7.33 -4.02 -18.94
CA SER A 137 6.16 -3.17 -19.18
C SER A 137 6.58 -1.90 -19.90
N GLU A 138 5.69 -1.37 -20.74
CA GLU A 138 5.83 0.00 -21.22
C GLU A 138 5.86 1.00 -20.06
N PHE A 139 6.44 2.17 -20.30
CA PHE A 139 6.41 3.29 -19.38
C PHE A 139 5.34 4.29 -19.82
N ILE A 140 4.35 4.53 -18.97
CA ILE A 140 3.28 5.51 -19.25
C ILE A 140 3.86 6.92 -19.16
N GLN A 141 3.81 7.64 -20.27
CA GLN A 141 4.33 9.00 -20.41
C GLN A 141 3.28 10.05 -20.03
N ASN A 142 3.72 11.27 -19.72
CA ASN A 142 2.85 12.42 -19.47
C ASN A 142 1.78 12.19 -18.38
N VAL A 143 2.14 11.44 -17.34
CA VAL A 143 1.27 11.20 -16.17
C VAL A 143 0.96 12.53 -15.49
N VAL A 144 -0.31 12.81 -15.28
CA VAL A 144 -0.80 13.99 -14.55
C VAL A 144 -1.30 13.64 -13.16
N GLN A 145 -1.72 12.39 -12.92
CA GLN A 145 -2.18 11.92 -11.62
C GLN A 145 -1.78 10.46 -11.38
N ASN A 146 -1.51 10.15 -10.11
CA ASN A 146 -1.32 8.79 -9.61
C ASN A 146 -2.29 8.58 -8.45
N TYR A 147 -3.24 7.66 -8.63
CA TYR A 147 -4.29 7.36 -7.65
C TYR A 147 -4.05 6.04 -6.96
N CYS A 148 -4.61 5.90 -5.77
CA CYS A 148 -4.92 4.61 -5.16
C CYS A 148 -6.42 4.58 -4.85
N VAL A 149 -7.15 3.70 -5.54
CA VAL A 149 -8.59 3.50 -5.42
C VAL A 149 -8.85 2.33 -4.48
N GLN A 150 -9.84 2.47 -3.59
CA GLN A 150 -10.13 1.51 -2.52
C GLN A 150 -11.61 1.12 -2.54
N PHE A 151 -11.88 -0.18 -2.49
CA PHE A 151 -13.21 -0.72 -2.26
C PHE A 151 -13.15 -2.00 -1.41
N TYR A 152 -14.30 -2.41 -0.88
CA TYR A 152 -14.48 -3.67 -0.19
C TYR A 152 -15.34 -4.60 -1.04
N LEU A 153 -14.90 -5.84 -1.19
CA LEU A 153 -15.66 -6.91 -1.81
C LEU A 153 -16.12 -7.89 -0.74
N ASN A 154 -17.42 -8.12 -0.61
CA ASN A 154 -17.93 -9.10 0.34
C ASN A 154 -18.03 -10.51 -0.28
N LYS A 155 -18.34 -11.52 0.55
CA LYS A 155 -18.43 -12.93 0.10
C LYS A 155 -19.55 -13.19 -0.93
N ALA A 156 -20.58 -12.34 -0.96
CA ALA A 156 -21.66 -12.43 -1.95
C ALA A 156 -21.28 -11.79 -3.30
N GLY A 157 -20.11 -11.13 -3.39
CA GLY A 157 -19.67 -10.42 -4.59
C GLY A 157 -20.13 -8.96 -4.63
N GLU A 158 -20.71 -8.44 -3.56
CA GLU A 158 -21.18 -7.05 -3.49
C GLU A 158 -20.02 -6.12 -3.16
N ILE A 159 -20.00 -4.98 -3.85
CA ILE A 159 -18.95 -3.97 -3.74
C ILE A 159 -19.42 -2.81 -2.87
N THR A 160 -18.60 -2.42 -1.90
CA THR A 160 -18.74 -1.19 -1.13
C THR A 160 -17.56 -0.26 -1.42
N LEU A 161 -17.85 0.94 -1.92
CA LEU A 161 -16.82 1.94 -2.18
C LEU A 161 -16.22 2.46 -0.87
N ILE A 162 -14.89 2.58 -0.81
CA ILE A 162 -14.19 3.09 0.37
C ILE A 162 -13.64 4.50 0.10
N GLY A 163 -12.89 4.69 -1.00
CA GLY A 163 -12.02 5.87 -1.09
C GLY A 163 -11.17 5.95 -2.34
N THR A 164 -10.72 7.16 -2.67
CA THR A 164 -9.59 7.37 -3.61
C THR A 164 -8.63 8.38 -3.01
N THR A 165 -7.33 8.09 -3.07
CA THR A 165 -6.25 9.00 -2.65
C THR A 165 -5.36 9.34 -3.85
N SER A 166 -4.73 10.50 -3.85
CA SER A 166 -3.55 10.75 -4.68
C SER A 166 -2.32 10.16 -3.99
N GLN A 167 -1.46 9.49 -4.75
CA GLN A 167 -0.20 8.95 -4.26
C GLN A 167 0.91 9.99 -4.37
N LEU A 168 1.72 10.08 -3.33
CA LEU A 168 2.95 10.85 -3.32
C LEU A 168 4.09 9.89 -3.63
N VAL A 169 4.81 10.12 -4.72
CA VAL A 169 5.93 9.28 -5.15
C VAL A 169 7.15 10.12 -5.50
N THR A 170 8.36 9.56 -5.32
CA THR A 170 9.60 10.19 -5.81
C THR A 170 9.70 10.06 -7.34
N PRO A 171 10.58 10.83 -8.01
CA PRO A 171 10.85 10.64 -9.44
C PRO A 171 11.29 9.22 -9.82
N GLU A 172 11.92 8.50 -8.90
CA GLU A 172 12.36 7.11 -9.04
C GLU A 172 11.21 6.10 -8.80
N GLY A 173 10.03 6.57 -8.39
CA GLY A 173 8.83 5.76 -8.18
C GLY A 173 8.66 5.22 -6.75
N ASN A 174 9.43 5.70 -5.78
CA ASN A 174 9.29 5.27 -4.38
C ASN A 174 8.04 5.89 -3.75
N TYR A 175 7.25 5.10 -3.03
CA TYR A 175 6.04 5.58 -2.35
C TYR A 175 6.38 6.37 -1.09
N LEU A 176 5.87 7.61 -0.99
CA LEU A 176 6.07 8.55 0.12
C LEU A 176 4.83 8.68 1.02
N GLY A 177 3.72 8.04 0.63
CA GLY A 177 2.43 8.18 1.29
C GLY A 177 1.31 8.63 0.35
N GLY A 178 0.20 9.07 0.94
CA GLY A 178 -1.00 9.46 0.21
C GLY A 178 -1.55 10.80 0.67
N LEU A 179 -2.25 11.49 -0.22
CA LEU A 179 -3.01 12.70 0.05
C LEU A 179 -4.48 12.46 -0.34
N ILE A 180 -5.41 12.94 0.48
CA ILE A 180 -6.84 12.92 0.16
C ILE A 180 -7.46 14.29 0.42
N ARG A 181 -8.33 14.70 -0.51
CA ARG A 181 -9.23 15.85 -0.38
C ARG A 181 -10.65 15.32 -0.31
N TYR A 182 -11.22 15.24 0.89
CA TYR A 182 -12.45 14.47 1.12
C TYR A 182 -13.67 15.03 0.37
N GLN A 183 -13.70 16.33 0.09
CA GLN A 183 -14.80 16.98 -0.61
C GLN A 183 -14.74 16.82 -2.14
N GLU A 184 -13.57 16.48 -2.68
CA GLU A 184 -13.33 16.39 -4.13
C GLU A 184 -13.32 14.95 -4.65
N MET A 185 -13.73 14.00 -3.80
CA MET A 185 -13.63 12.58 -4.11
C MET A 185 -14.78 12.12 -5.00
N ASP A 186 -14.53 12.08 -6.31
CA ASP A 186 -15.36 11.40 -7.30
C ASP A 186 -14.73 10.08 -7.74
N MET A 187 -15.43 8.97 -7.49
CA MET A 187 -14.99 7.63 -7.88
C MET A 187 -15.58 7.16 -9.22
N SER A 188 -16.50 7.92 -9.83
CA SER A 188 -17.27 7.49 -11.00
C SER A 188 -16.38 7.07 -12.16
N LYS A 189 -15.26 7.78 -12.37
CA LYS A 189 -14.27 7.46 -13.41
C LYS A 189 -13.56 6.11 -13.22
N PHE A 190 -13.65 5.49 -12.04
CA PHE A 190 -13.04 4.19 -11.75
C PHE A 190 -14.05 3.04 -11.69
N PHE A 191 -15.35 3.29 -11.92
CA PHE A 191 -16.39 2.27 -11.72
C PHE A 191 -16.21 1.03 -12.58
N GLU A 192 -15.78 1.17 -13.83
CA GLU A 192 -15.50 0.03 -14.71
C GLU A 192 -14.33 -0.80 -14.18
N MET A 193 -13.22 -0.17 -13.80
CA MET A 193 -12.07 -0.85 -13.19
C MET A 193 -12.45 -1.57 -11.90
N ILE A 194 -13.25 -0.93 -11.04
CA ILE A 194 -13.75 -1.52 -9.78
C ILE A 194 -14.62 -2.74 -10.06
N ALA A 195 -15.55 -2.64 -11.01
CA ALA A 195 -16.45 -3.72 -11.37
C ALA A 195 -15.69 -4.92 -11.95
N THR A 196 -14.78 -4.67 -12.91
CA THR A 196 -13.98 -5.71 -13.57
C THR A 196 -13.07 -6.43 -12.57
N LEU A 197 -12.29 -5.67 -11.78
CA LEU A 197 -11.40 -6.26 -10.79
C LEU A 197 -12.17 -6.97 -9.67
N GLY A 198 -13.29 -6.39 -9.20
CA GLY A 198 -14.14 -6.98 -8.18
C GLY A 198 -14.79 -8.29 -8.63
N GLN A 199 -15.28 -8.34 -9.88
CA GLN A 199 -15.83 -9.57 -10.47
C GLN A 199 -14.77 -10.66 -10.58
N TYR A 200 -13.58 -10.31 -11.10
CA TYR A 200 -12.46 -11.25 -11.19
C TYR A 200 -12.07 -11.79 -9.80
N ALA A 201 -11.91 -10.90 -8.82
CA ALA A 201 -11.58 -11.27 -7.44
C ALA A 201 -12.61 -12.23 -6.83
N HIS A 202 -13.90 -11.96 -7.04
CA HIS A 202 -15.00 -12.81 -6.56
C HIS A 202 -14.96 -14.20 -7.20
N GLN A 203 -14.72 -14.28 -8.51
CA GLN A 203 -14.57 -15.55 -9.23
C GLN A 203 -13.38 -16.37 -8.72
N GLN A 204 -12.30 -15.71 -8.30
CA GLN A 204 -11.16 -16.38 -7.66
C GLN A 204 -11.44 -16.79 -6.20
N GLY A 205 -12.58 -16.39 -5.61
CA GLY A 205 -12.95 -16.69 -4.24
C GLY A 205 -12.39 -15.72 -3.20
N TYR A 206 -11.92 -14.54 -3.61
CA TYR A 206 -11.45 -13.49 -2.71
C TYR A 206 -12.62 -12.69 -2.12
N PHE A 207 -12.45 -12.25 -0.88
CA PHE A 207 -13.26 -11.20 -0.25
C PHE A 207 -12.36 -10.38 0.67
N GLY A 208 -12.66 -9.10 0.84
CA GLY A 208 -11.82 -8.20 1.63
C GLY A 208 -11.69 -6.81 1.00
N VAL A 209 -10.80 -6.02 1.58
CA VAL A 209 -10.40 -4.73 0.99
C VAL A 209 -9.55 -5.02 -0.25
N ILE A 210 -9.81 -4.27 -1.31
CA ILE A 210 -9.02 -4.23 -2.54
C ILE A 210 -8.65 -2.77 -2.79
N GLY A 211 -7.35 -2.52 -2.83
CA GLY A 211 -6.76 -1.29 -3.32
C GLY A 211 -6.17 -1.49 -4.69
N PHE A 212 -6.23 -0.52 -5.59
CA PHE A 212 -5.48 -0.58 -6.85
C PHE A 212 -5.00 0.79 -7.27
N ASP A 213 -3.85 0.79 -7.95
CA ASP A 213 -3.12 2.00 -8.28
C ASP A 213 -3.36 2.33 -9.75
N VAL A 214 -3.63 3.60 -10.04
CA VAL A 214 -4.01 4.06 -11.40
C VAL A 214 -3.21 5.29 -11.78
N LEU A 215 -2.56 5.24 -12.94
CA LEU A 215 -2.01 6.43 -13.58
C LEU A 215 -3.04 7.04 -14.52
N GLU A 216 -3.18 8.36 -14.48
CA GLU A 216 -3.91 9.14 -15.48
C GLU A 216 -2.90 9.93 -16.30
N ASP A 217 -2.92 9.78 -17.62
CA ASP A 217 -2.11 10.60 -18.51
C ASP A 217 -2.80 11.92 -18.88
N ARG A 218 -2.07 12.82 -19.56
CA ARG A 218 -2.60 14.13 -20.00
C ARG A 218 -3.80 14.04 -20.95
N ASP A 219 -4.02 12.89 -21.58
CA ASP A 219 -5.12 12.64 -22.51
C ASP A 219 -6.34 12.04 -21.78
N GLY A 220 -6.25 11.88 -20.45
CA GLY A 220 -7.29 11.36 -19.58
C GLY A 220 -7.41 9.84 -19.59
N GLN A 221 -6.44 9.12 -20.18
CA GLN A 221 -6.43 7.67 -20.17
C GLN A 221 -6.00 7.14 -18.81
N LEU A 222 -6.69 6.10 -18.34
CA LEU A 222 -6.45 5.48 -17.04
C LEU A 222 -5.77 4.12 -17.22
N TYR A 223 -4.68 3.91 -16.49
CA TYR A 223 -3.93 2.65 -16.52
C TYR A 223 -3.79 2.10 -15.11
N MET A 224 -4.40 0.95 -14.83
CA MET A 224 -4.16 0.23 -13.59
C MET A 224 -2.74 -0.34 -13.62
N ILE A 225 -1.92 0.00 -12.63
CA ILE A 225 -0.49 -0.36 -12.59
C ILE A 225 -0.13 -1.36 -11.49
N ASP A 226 -1.01 -1.51 -10.50
CA ASP A 226 -0.86 -2.46 -9.39
C ASP A 226 -2.22 -2.76 -8.74
N ALA A 227 -2.40 -3.99 -8.24
CA ALA A 227 -3.59 -4.40 -7.50
C ALA A 227 -3.18 -5.03 -6.15
N ASN A 228 -3.75 -4.50 -5.08
CA ASN A 228 -3.45 -4.81 -3.70
C ASN A 228 -4.69 -5.43 -3.04
N PHE A 229 -4.76 -6.76 -3.04
CA PHE A 229 -5.83 -7.54 -2.40
C PHE A 229 -5.63 -7.61 -0.88
N ARG A 230 -5.65 -6.44 -0.23
CA ARG A 230 -5.40 -6.24 1.20
C ARG A 230 -5.71 -4.79 1.59
N VAL A 231 -5.75 -4.55 2.90
CA VAL A 231 -5.58 -3.19 3.44
C VAL A 231 -4.18 -2.69 3.05
N ASN A 232 -4.09 -1.46 2.56
CA ASN A 232 -2.82 -0.83 2.16
C ASN A 232 -2.65 0.57 2.80
N GLY A 233 -1.58 1.28 2.46
CA GLY A 233 -1.25 2.59 3.04
C GLY A 233 -2.33 3.67 2.85
N SER A 234 -3.15 3.56 1.79
CA SER A 234 -4.24 4.50 1.51
C SER A 234 -5.52 4.18 2.27
N THR A 235 -5.74 2.93 2.68
CA THR A 235 -6.99 2.53 3.35
C THR A 235 -7.28 3.35 4.62
N PRO A 236 -6.32 3.63 5.53
CA PRO A 236 -6.57 4.47 6.70
C PRO A 236 -7.06 5.87 6.36
N LEU A 237 -6.50 6.52 5.33
CA LEU A 237 -6.93 7.85 4.88
C LEU A 237 -8.40 7.84 4.48
N CYS A 238 -8.81 6.84 3.70
CA CYS A 238 -10.19 6.74 3.25
C CYS A 238 -11.15 6.50 4.42
N LEU A 239 -10.78 5.64 5.37
CA LEU A 239 -11.61 5.34 6.55
C LEU A 239 -11.71 6.50 7.55
N GLN A 240 -10.79 7.48 7.53
CA GLN A 240 -10.88 8.68 8.38
C GLN A 240 -11.84 9.76 7.84
N ARG A 241 -12.47 9.58 6.68
CA ARG A 241 -13.32 10.60 6.05
C ARG A 241 -14.37 11.20 6.99
N HIS A 242 -15.26 10.38 7.54
CA HIS A 242 -16.33 10.85 8.42
C HIS A 242 -15.80 11.54 9.69
N PRO A 243 -14.93 10.90 10.50
CA PRO A 243 -14.47 11.51 11.74
C PRO A 243 -13.62 12.78 11.52
N LEU A 244 -12.96 12.96 10.38
CA LEU A 244 -12.20 14.17 10.07
C LEU A 244 -13.12 15.29 9.56
N LEU A 245 -14.05 14.98 8.67
CA LEU A 245 -15.03 15.98 8.20
C LEU A 245 -15.90 16.53 9.33
N GLU A 246 -16.27 15.70 10.32
CA GLU A 246 -17.02 16.13 11.51
C GLU A 246 -16.31 17.21 12.34
N VAL A 247 -14.99 17.28 12.28
CA VAL A 247 -14.17 18.28 12.98
C VAL A 247 -13.58 19.32 12.03
N GLY A 248 -14.16 19.47 10.83
CA GLY A 248 -13.77 20.49 9.86
C GLY A 248 -12.50 20.18 9.06
N LYS A 249 -11.92 18.99 9.20
CA LYS A 249 -10.70 18.59 8.50
C LYS A 249 -11.05 18.03 7.11
N SER A 250 -10.78 18.81 6.07
CA SER A 250 -11.17 18.51 4.69
C SER A 250 -10.07 17.79 3.90
N VAL A 251 -8.82 17.88 4.36
CA VAL A 251 -7.65 17.24 3.74
C VAL A 251 -6.86 16.43 4.76
N ALA A 252 -6.22 15.36 4.29
CA ALA A 252 -5.33 14.54 5.10
C ALA A 252 -4.21 13.93 4.27
N LYS A 253 -3.03 13.78 4.89
CA LYS A 253 -1.85 13.15 4.32
C LYS A 253 -1.37 12.02 5.23
N TYR A 254 -1.06 10.88 4.63
CA TYR A 254 -0.47 9.72 5.31
C TYR A 254 1.02 9.65 4.99
N SER A 255 1.83 9.22 5.97
CA SER A 255 3.21 8.78 5.76
C SER A 255 3.57 7.65 6.73
N SER A 256 4.43 6.75 6.25
CA SER A 256 5.05 5.67 7.03
C SER A 256 6.40 6.03 7.65
N ASP A 257 6.89 7.25 7.41
CA ASP A 257 8.29 7.61 7.61
C ASP A 257 8.51 8.69 8.68
N TYR A 258 7.50 8.91 9.54
CA TYR A 258 7.66 9.80 10.67
C TYR A 258 8.54 9.14 11.74
N ARG A 259 9.45 9.91 12.32
CA ARG A 259 10.30 9.51 13.46
C ARG A 259 10.44 10.65 14.45
N MET A 260 10.42 10.31 15.74
CA MET A 260 10.71 11.24 16.82
C MET A 260 11.58 10.57 17.89
N GLU A 261 12.49 11.32 18.52
CA GLU A 261 13.25 10.85 19.68
C GLU A 261 12.35 10.77 20.92
N GLY A 262 12.45 9.67 21.68
CA GLY A 262 11.62 9.40 22.85
C GLY A 262 10.73 8.16 22.68
N THR A 263 10.11 7.75 23.79
CA THR A 263 9.11 6.68 23.83
C THR A 263 7.77 7.16 23.27
N LEU A 264 6.90 6.22 22.90
CA LEU A 264 5.53 6.50 22.48
C LEU A 264 4.78 7.30 23.56
N ASP A 265 4.94 6.97 24.83
CA ASP A 265 4.29 7.70 25.93
C ASP A 265 4.73 9.17 26.00
N SER A 266 6.02 9.43 25.79
CA SER A 266 6.54 10.80 25.72
C SER A 266 5.95 11.56 24.53
N ILE A 267 5.84 10.90 23.37
CA ILE A 267 5.30 11.50 22.15
C ILE A 267 3.81 11.79 22.28
N LEU A 268 3.04 10.85 22.86
CA LEU A 268 1.62 11.05 23.16
C LEU A 268 1.40 12.25 24.09
N THR A 269 2.31 12.45 25.04
CA THR A 269 2.28 13.62 25.93
C THR A 269 2.61 14.90 25.17
N THR A 270 3.69 14.90 24.39
CA THR A 270 4.13 16.07 23.61
C THR A 270 3.08 16.53 22.59
N PHE A 271 2.44 15.58 21.88
CA PHE A 271 1.43 15.88 20.86
C PHE A 271 0.00 15.78 21.35
N LYS A 272 -0.24 15.80 22.67
CA LYS A 272 -1.59 15.64 23.21
C LYS A 272 -2.60 16.58 22.54
N ALA A 273 -2.24 17.85 22.36
CA ALA A 273 -3.15 18.84 21.79
C ALA A 273 -3.44 18.59 20.30
N GLU A 274 -2.43 18.20 19.53
CA GLU A 274 -2.54 17.86 18.11
C GLU A 274 -3.34 16.56 17.91
N LEU A 275 -3.15 15.57 18.78
CA LEU A 275 -3.92 14.32 18.80
C LEU A 275 -5.40 14.58 19.14
N ASP A 276 -5.66 15.41 20.17
CA ASP A 276 -7.02 15.75 20.60
C ASP A 276 -7.79 16.52 19.49
N ARG A 277 -7.10 17.39 18.75
CA ARG A 277 -7.67 18.12 17.58
C ARG A 277 -7.71 17.31 16.29
N LYS A 278 -7.14 16.10 16.29
CA LYS A 278 -6.89 15.27 15.09
C LYS A 278 -6.00 15.95 14.04
N ASP A 279 -5.22 16.95 14.43
CA ASP A 279 -4.16 17.53 13.59
C ASP A 279 -3.15 16.45 13.20
N PHE A 280 -2.86 15.54 14.13
CA PHE A 280 -2.06 14.35 13.94
C PHE A 280 -2.81 13.12 14.45
N ILE A 281 -2.69 11.99 13.75
CA ILE A 281 -3.25 10.70 14.15
C ILE A 281 -2.13 9.66 14.03
N ILE A 282 -1.82 9.00 15.14
CA ILE A 282 -0.89 7.86 15.17
C ILE A 282 -1.66 6.59 14.82
N LEU A 283 -1.27 5.93 13.73
CA LEU A 283 -1.86 4.66 13.28
C LEU A 283 -1.08 3.45 13.82
N SER A 284 0.25 3.56 13.84
CA SER A 284 1.16 2.56 14.37
C SER A 284 2.43 3.24 14.88
N ALA A 285 3.08 2.63 15.86
CA ALA A 285 4.33 3.11 16.43
C ALA A 285 5.25 1.94 16.79
N LEU A 286 6.54 2.09 16.54
CA LEU A 286 7.58 1.12 16.88
C LEU A 286 8.77 1.82 17.54
N GLU A 287 8.99 1.53 18.81
CA GLU A 287 10.15 2.00 19.56
C GLU A 287 11.40 1.19 19.19
N LYS A 288 12.51 1.89 18.95
CA LYS A 288 13.81 1.34 18.62
C LYS A 288 14.89 1.98 19.48
N VAL A 289 15.85 1.18 19.95
CA VAL A 289 17.03 1.68 20.64
C VAL A 289 18.20 1.75 19.66
N LYS A 290 18.78 2.93 19.48
CA LYS A 290 19.98 3.14 18.64
C LYS A 290 20.96 4.07 19.35
N TYR A 291 22.19 3.60 19.54
CA TYR A 291 23.27 4.33 20.23
C TYR A 291 22.86 4.88 21.62
N GLY A 292 22.11 4.11 22.40
CA GLY A 292 21.65 4.51 23.74
C GLY A 292 20.49 5.53 23.76
N LYS A 293 19.94 5.89 22.60
CA LYS A 293 18.73 6.71 22.47
C LYS A 293 17.55 5.86 22.01
N ILE A 294 16.35 6.22 22.48
CA ILE A 294 15.09 5.64 22.00
C ILE A 294 14.55 6.55 20.89
N TYR A 295 14.18 5.95 19.77
CA TYR A 295 13.44 6.59 18.70
C TYR A 295 12.15 5.82 18.47
N THR A 296 11.07 6.53 18.17
CA THR A 296 9.80 5.92 17.77
C THR A 296 9.55 6.21 16.30
N ASP A 297 9.46 5.14 15.50
CA ASP A 297 8.99 5.20 14.11
C ASP A 297 7.46 5.16 14.12
N ILE A 298 6.82 6.03 13.34
CA ILE A 298 5.38 6.27 13.38
C ILE A 298 4.80 6.21 11.98
N TYR A 299 3.73 5.44 11.82
CA TYR A 299 2.83 5.57 10.69
C TYR A 299 1.72 6.52 11.12
N GLY A 300 1.57 7.63 10.41
CA GLY A 300 0.75 8.74 10.86
C GLY A 300 -0.08 9.38 9.76
N ILE A 301 -1.14 10.05 10.18
CA ILE A 301 -1.91 10.96 9.32
C ILE A 301 -1.82 12.36 9.90
N VAL A 302 -1.48 13.32 9.05
CA VAL A 302 -1.63 14.76 9.36
C VAL A 302 -2.86 15.28 8.63
N SER A 303 -3.72 16.04 9.31
CA SER A 303 -4.96 16.54 8.73
C SER A 303 -5.14 18.05 8.93
N GLY A 304 -5.78 18.69 7.95
CA GLY A 304 -5.99 20.14 7.93
C GLY A 304 -7.36 20.53 7.36
N GLU A 305 -7.71 21.79 7.59
CA GLU A 305 -8.92 22.40 7.03
C GLU A 305 -8.75 22.74 5.54
N SER A 306 -7.51 23.01 5.12
CA SER A 306 -7.06 23.20 3.75
C SER A 306 -5.67 22.58 3.57
N LEU A 307 -5.16 22.53 2.34
CA LEU A 307 -3.81 22.05 2.09
C LEU A 307 -2.76 22.92 2.79
N GLU A 308 -2.92 24.24 2.75
CA GLU A 308 -2.01 25.20 3.40
C GLU A 308 -2.00 24.98 4.91
N ASN A 309 -3.18 24.88 5.54
CA ASN A 309 -3.29 24.62 6.97
C ASN A 309 -2.66 23.28 7.37
N MET A 310 -2.84 22.22 6.56
CA MET A 310 -2.20 20.92 6.82
C MET A 310 -0.67 21.02 6.74
N GLN A 311 -0.14 21.80 5.80
CA GLN A 311 1.31 22.03 5.67
C GLN A 311 1.88 22.83 6.85
N GLU A 312 1.16 23.84 7.34
CA GLU A 312 1.53 24.57 8.56
C GLU A 312 1.56 23.64 9.79
N ILE A 313 0.59 22.72 9.90
CA ILE A 313 0.56 21.69 10.95
C ILE A 313 1.76 20.75 10.81
N GLU A 314 2.07 20.24 9.62
CA GLU A 314 3.27 19.41 9.39
C GLU A 314 4.55 20.13 9.82
N GLN A 315 4.71 21.40 9.44
CA GLN A 315 5.86 22.21 9.85
C GLN A 315 5.91 22.37 11.37
N LYS A 316 4.78 22.63 12.03
CA LYS A 316 4.73 22.73 13.49
C LYS A 316 5.17 21.43 14.16
N LEU A 317 4.66 20.28 13.71
CA LEU A 317 5.05 18.97 14.22
C LEU A 317 6.56 18.72 14.04
N GLN A 318 7.12 19.14 12.90
CA GLN A 318 8.55 19.05 12.62
C GLN A 318 9.39 19.89 13.59
N HIS A 319 8.98 21.13 13.87
CA HIS A 319 9.65 21.99 14.86
C HIS A 319 9.58 21.40 16.29
N GLN A 320 8.57 20.57 16.58
CA GLN A 320 8.43 19.85 17.83
C GLN A 320 9.18 18.50 17.86
N GLY A 321 9.87 18.13 16.77
CA GLY A 321 10.76 16.96 16.71
C GLY A 321 10.24 15.76 15.91
N LEU A 322 9.10 15.88 15.23
CA LEU A 322 8.59 14.83 14.33
C LEU A 322 9.20 14.99 12.93
N HIS A 323 10.19 14.17 12.59
CA HIS A 323 10.87 14.25 11.30
C HIS A 323 10.30 13.21 10.32
N CYS A 324 10.05 13.61 9.06
CA CYS A 324 9.82 12.67 7.97
C CYS A 324 11.18 12.28 7.38
N LEU A 325 11.48 10.99 7.29
CA LEU A 325 12.81 10.49 6.91
C LEU A 325 13.05 10.40 5.39
N THR A 326 12.05 10.78 4.59
CA THR A 326 12.05 10.73 3.13
C THR A 326 12.58 12.00 2.48
#